data_AF-A0A936MAA4-F1
#
_entry.id   AF-A0A936MAA4-F1
#
_cell.length_a   1.000
_cell.length_b   1.000
_cell.length_c   1.000
_cell.angle_alpha   90.00
_cell.angle_beta   90.00
_cell.angle_gamma   90.00
#
_symmetry.space_group_name_H-M   'P 1'
#
loop_
_entity.id
_entity.type
_entity.pdbx_description
1 polymer ?
#
loop_
_entity_poly.entity_id
_entity_poly.type
_entity_poly.pdbx_seq_one_letter_code
_entity_poly.pdbx_strand_id
1 'polypeptide(L)' 'MRIRTSLIIEESLLAKIDEIAGEKQRRAATIETALREYIERETKKARTRPVPPVTAKSKAIAAAKR' A
#
# COMPACT_ATOMS: atom_id res chain seq x y z
N MET A 1 14.00 -14.96 -2.74
CA MET A 1 14.03 -15.32 -1.31
C MET A 1 12.61 -15.22 -0.77
N ARG A 2 12.12 -16.21 -0.01
CA ARG A 2 10.78 -16.18 0.60
C ARG A 2 10.92 -16.16 2.12
N ILE A 3 10.12 -15.36 2.80
CA ILE A 3 10.11 -15.23 4.26
C ILE A 3 8.74 -15.68 4.75
N ARG A 4 8.71 -16.58 5.74
CA ARG A 4 7.47 -16.98 6.41
C ARG A 4 7.24 -16.03 7.57
N THR A 5 6.09 -15.37 7.59
CA THR A 5 5.68 -14.48 8.68
C THR A 5 4.25 -14.77 9.09
N SER A 6 3.93 -14.53 10.36
CA SER A 6 2.57 -14.60 10.88
C SER A 6 1.93 -13.22 10.79
N LEU A 7 0.64 -13.15 10.49
CA LEU A 7 -0.13 -11.92 10.39
C LEU A 7 -1.47 -12.05 11.10
N ILE A 8 -1.94 -10.96 11.69
CA ILE A 8 -3.27 -10.87 12.30
C ILE A 8 -4.19 -10.20 11.29
N ILE A 9 -5.30 -10.86 10.94
CA ILE A 9 -6.33 -10.36 10.03
C ILE A 9 -7.72 -10.71 10.56
N GLU A 10 -8.71 -9.97 10.10
CA GLU A 10 -10.11 -10.25 10.38
C GLU A 10 -10.53 -11.61 9.83
N GLU A 11 -11.32 -12.34 10.60
CA GLU A 11 -11.84 -13.66 10.22
C GLU A 11 -12.72 -13.58 8.97
N SER A 12 -13.55 -12.54 8.87
CA SER A 12 -14.41 -12.30 7.71
C SER A 12 -13.62 -12.08 6.41
N LEU A 13 -12.43 -11.47 6.52
CA LEU A 13 -11.51 -11.28 5.40
C LEU A 13 -10.82 -12.59 5.04
N LEU A 14 -10.38 -13.36 6.04
CA LEU A 14 -9.78 -14.67 5.83
C LEU A 14 -10.75 -15.63 5.11
N ALA A 15 -12.02 -15.63 5.48
CA ALA A 15 -13.05 -16.43 4.82
C ALA A 15 -13.18 -16.10 3.33
N LYS A 16 -13.18 -14.81 2.97
CA LYS A 16 -13.23 -14.36 1.56
C LYS A 16 -11.97 -14.77 0.80
N ILE A 17 -10.81 -14.71 1.43
CA ILE A 17 -9.55 -15.15 0.82
C ILE A 17 -9.59 -16.66 0.56
N ASP A 18 -10.12 -17.44 1.50
CA ASP A 18 -10.29 -18.89 1.33
C ASP A 18 -11.27 -19.23 0.21
N GLU A 19 -12.37 -18.49 0.09
CA GLU A 19 -13.33 -18.63 -1.01
C GLU A 19 -12.67 -18.36 -2.37
N ILE A 20 -11.88 -17.28 -2.48
CA ILE A 20 -11.13 -16.96 -3.72
C ILE A 20 -10.04 -17.98 -4.00
N ALA A 21 -9.34 -18.46 -2.98
CA ALA A 21 -8.26 -19.41 -3.13
C ALA A 21 -8.75 -20.80 -3.55
N GLY A 22 -9.99 -21.16 -3.19
CA GLY A 22 -10.63 -22.47 -3.42
C GLY A 22 -10.03 -23.60 -2.58
N GLU A 23 -8.71 -23.58 -2.38
CA GLU A 23 -7.95 -24.52 -1.57
C GLU A 23 -7.07 -23.79 -0.55
N LYS A 24 -7.03 -24.29 0.69
CA LYS A 24 -6.20 -23.72 1.77
C LYS A 24 -4.71 -23.61 1.42
N GLN A 25 -4.19 -24.53 0.60
CA GLN A 25 -2.78 -24.53 0.17
C GLN A 25 -2.44 -23.35 -0.76
N ARG A 26 -3.45 -22.79 -1.43
CA ARG A 26 -3.28 -21.65 -2.35
C ARG A 26 -3.39 -20.30 -1.65
N ARG A 27 -3.87 -20.25 -0.40
CA ARG A 27 -4.07 -19.03 0.39
C ARG A 27 -2.86 -18.09 0.37
N ALA A 28 -1.66 -18.62 0.64
CA ALA A 28 -0.44 -17.81 0.67
C ALA A 28 -0.12 -17.18 -0.69
N ALA A 29 -0.31 -17.94 -1.79
CA ALA A 29 -0.09 -17.46 -3.16
C ALA A 29 -1.14 -16.42 -3.57
N THR A 30 -2.39 -16.60 -3.14
CA THR A 30 -3.49 -15.64 -3.36
C THR A 30 -3.18 -14.32 -2.65
N ILE A 31 -2.77 -14.37 -1.37
CA ILE A 31 -2.39 -13.19 -0.59
C ILE A 31 -1.17 -12.50 -1.23
N GLU A 32 -0.14 -13.24 -1.63
CA GLU A 32 1.05 -12.68 -2.29
C GLU A 32 0.68 -11.94 -3.58
N THR A 33 -0.19 -12.53 -4.40
CA THR A 33 -0.65 -11.91 -5.65
C THR A 33 -1.42 -10.62 -5.39
N ALA A 34 -2.39 -10.65 -4.46
CA ALA A 34 -3.19 -9.49 -4.11
C ALA A 34 -2.33 -8.32 -3.58
N LEU A 35 -1.33 -8.61 -2.74
CA LEU A 35 -0.40 -7.62 -2.21
C LEU A 35 0.49 -7.03 -3.32
N ARG A 36 0.99 -7.88 -4.23
CA ARG A 36 1.81 -7.42 -5.36
C ARG A 36 1.05 -6.44 -6.25
N GLU A 37 -0.17 -6.79 -6.62
CA GLU A 37 -1.01 -5.92 -7.44
C GLU A 37 -1.35 -4.62 -6.72
N TYR A 38 -1.65 -4.67 -5.42
CA TYR A 38 -1.91 -3.48 -4.63
C TYR A 38 -0.70 -2.54 -4.62
N ILE A 39 0.49 -3.05 -4.34
CA ILE A 39 1.73 -2.27 -4.34
C ILE A 39 2.00 -1.66 -5.73
N GLU A 40 1.79 -2.43 -6.81
CA GLU A 40 1.97 -1.92 -8.17
C GLU A 40 0.99 -0.78 -8.49
N ARG A 41 -0.29 -0.95 -8.13
CA ARG A 41 -1.32 0.09 -8.30
C ARG A 41 -0.99 1.35 -7.51
N GLU A 42 -0.60 1.22 -6.24
CA GLU A 42 -0.23 2.36 -5.39
C GLU A 42 1.05 3.04 -5.87
N THR A 43 2.03 2.28 -6.35
CA THR A 43 3.26 2.83 -6.94
C THR A 43 2.96 3.63 -8.20
N LYS A 44 2.07 3.13 -9.06
CA LYS A 44 1.61 3.87 -10.25
C LYS A 44 0.91 5.17 -9.85
N LYS A 45 0.01 5.14 -8.87
CA LYS A 45 -0.66 6.35 -8.33
C LYS A 45 0.32 7.35 -7.72
N ALA A 46 1.32 6.88 -6.97
CA ALA A 46 2.33 7.75 -6.38
C ALA A 46 3.18 8.46 -7.45
N ARG A 47 3.45 7.79 -8.59
CA ARG A 47 4.15 8.38 -9.73
C ARG A 47 3.30 9.38 -10.52
N THR A 48 1.98 9.22 -10.53
CA THR A 48 1.05 10.11 -11.25
C THR A 48 0.44 11.21 -10.39
N ARG A 49 0.63 11.19 -9.06
CA ARG A 49 0.33 12.35 -8.22
C ARG A 49 1.33 13.44 -8.57
N PRO A 50 0.90 14.58 -9.17
CA PRO A 50 1.75 15.75 -9.19
C PRO A 50 2.05 16.10 -7.74
N VAL A 51 3.33 16.20 -7.40
CA VAL A 51 3.74 16.82 -6.14
C VAL A 51 3.02 18.17 -6.10
N PRO A 52 2.13 18.43 -5.12
CA PRO A 52 1.58 19.78 -5.02
C PRO A 52 2.79 20.72 -4.89
N PRO A 53 2.88 21.79 -5.70
CA PRO A 53 3.96 22.75 -5.54
C PRO A 53 3.95 23.15 -4.07
N VAL A 54 5.10 23.04 -3.42
CA VAL A 54 5.28 23.45 -2.02
C VAL A 54 4.84 24.91 -1.99
N THR A 55 3.62 25.14 -1.51
CA THR A 55 2.98 26.44 -1.60
C THR A 55 3.88 27.41 -0.86
N ALA A 56 4.17 28.53 -1.53
CA ALA A 56 5.10 29.56 -1.11
C ALA A 56 4.62 30.32 0.15
N LYS A 57 4.46 29.64 1.28
CA LYS A 57 4.24 30.26 2.60
C LYS A 57 5.51 30.32 3.45
N SER A 58 6.67 29.93 2.92
CA SER A 58 7.95 30.09 3.62
C SER A 58 8.74 31.36 3.26
N LYS A 59 8.23 32.23 2.36
CA LYS A 59 8.89 33.52 2.06
C LYS A 59 8.49 34.68 2.98
N ALA A 60 7.41 34.56 3.76
CA ALA A 60 6.98 35.62 4.66
C ALA A 60 7.81 35.73 5.95
N ILE A 61 8.49 34.66 6.38
CA ILE A 61 9.28 34.68 7.63
C ILE A 61 10.72 35.18 7.40
N ALA A 62 11.24 35.09 6.17
CA ALA A 62 12.61 35.53 5.86
C ALA A 62 12.76 37.03 5.58
N ALA A 63 11.66 37.76 5.34
CA ALA A 63 11.67 39.19 5.03
C ALA A 63 11.36 40.10 6.24
N ALA A 64 10.97 39.55 7.40
CA ALA A 64 10.62 40.32 8.59
C ALA A 64 11.75 40.43 9.63
N LYS A 65 12.98 40.02 9.27
CA LYS A 65 14.14 40.05 10.17
C LYS A 65 15.38 40.72 9.55
N ARG A 66 15.16 41.76 8.75
CA ARG A 66 16.18 42.74 8.37
C ARG A 66 15.68 44.14 8.69
#